data_AF-A0A4P1RI40-F1
#
_entry.id   AF-A0A4P1RI40-F1
#
_cell.length_a   1.000
_cell.length_b   1.000
_cell.length_c   1.000
_cell.angle_alpha   90.00
_cell.angle_beta   90.00
_cell.angle_gamma   90.00
#
_symmetry.space_group_name_H-M   'P 1'
#
loop_
_entity.id
_entity.type
_entity.pdbx_description
1 polymer ?
#
loop_
_entity_poly.entity_id
_entity_poly.type
_entity_poly.pdbx_seq_one_letter_code
_entity_poly.pdbx_strand_id
1 'polypeptide(L)'
;MIWGLDPLAVSAVFCGAQYMGEQEISGIDCFMLKLCADQKDLVDRSDNTAEMIKHVTFGYFCQKNGLLVYLEDSYLTRIQSPGTHPIYWETTMSTKIEDYKVVDGVMIAHSGKSNVMITRFGDNIKAGHGITRLEESWVIDDVAFNVPGLSMDCFIPPNELQKDYPQEDLDWRSPLHK
;
A
#
# COMPACT_ATOMS: atom_id res chain seq x y z
N MET A 1 -5.06 4.29 2.34
CA MET A 1 -3.65 3.96 2.03
C MET A 1 -2.90 5.27 1.78
N ILE A 2 -2.24 5.84 2.79
CA ILE A 2 -1.66 7.21 2.74
C ILE A 2 -0.23 7.22 2.15
N TRP A 3 0.35 6.05 1.89
CA TRP A 3 1.74 5.90 1.43
C TRP A 3 1.97 6.28 -0.06
N GLY A 4 0.91 6.55 -0.82
CA GLY A 4 0.97 6.87 -2.26
C GLY A 4 1.01 8.36 -2.61
N LEU A 5 1.18 9.25 -1.64
CA LEU A 5 1.05 10.71 -1.84
C LEU A 5 2.34 11.38 -2.35
N ASP A 6 3.49 10.86 -1.93
CA ASP A 6 4.81 11.38 -2.31
C ASP A 6 5.40 10.55 -3.47
N PRO A 7 5.65 11.17 -4.65
CA PRO A 7 6.27 10.50 -5.78
C PRO A 7 7.63 9.86 -5.47
N LEU A 8 8.41 10.42 -4.53
CA LEU A 8 9.71 9.85 -4.16
C LEU A 8 9.53 8.54 -3.39
N ALA A 9 8.64 8.54 -2.39
CA ALA A 9 8.27 7.30 -1.68
C ALA A 9 7.71 6.25 -2.64
N VAL A 10 6.81 6.64 -3.56
CA VAL A 10 6.27 5.72 -4.57
C VAL A 10 7.38 5.18 -5.47
N SER A 11 8.29 6.04 -5.95
CA SER A 11 9.42 5.61 -6.78
C SER A 11 10.34 4.64 -6.04
N ALA A 12 10.59 4.86 -4.74
CA ALA A 12 11.39 3.96 -3.92
C ALA A 12 10.72 2.58 -3.79
N VAL A 13 9.42 2.55 -3.53
CA VAL A 13 8.64 1.29 -3.44
C VAL A 13 8.67 0.52 -4.77
N PHE A 14 8.56 1.21 -5.91
CA PHE A 14 8.54 0.59 -7.24
C PHE A 14 9.92 0.43 -7.90
N CYS A 15 11.01 0.76 -7.21
CA CYS A 15 12.37 0.68 -7.77
C CYS A 15 12.75 -0.74 -8.23
N GLY A 16 12.28 -1.77 -7.52
CA GLY A 16 12.48 -3.19 -7.86
C GLY A 16 11.35 -3.80 -8.69
N ALA A 17 10.41 -3.00 -9.20
CA ALA A 17 9.21 -3.53 -9.85
C ALA A 17 9.49 -4.09 -11.25
N GLN A 18 8.68 -5.07 -11.64
CA GLN A 18 8.67 -5.62 -12.99
C GLN A 18 7.81 -4.75 -13.91
N TYR A 19 8.36 -4.34 -15.06
CA TYR A 19 7.58 -3.73 -16.12
C TYR A 19 6.63 -4.74 -16.77
N MET A 20 5.34 -4.39 -16.88
CA MET A 20 4.29 -5.28 -17.37
C MET A 20 3.72 -4.88 -18.74
N GLY A 21 3.93 -3.62 -19.18
CA GLY A 21 3.40 -3.10 -20.43
C GLY A 21 2.82 -1.70 -20.30
N GLU A 22 2.02 -1.31 -21.29
CA GLU A 22 1.37 -0.01 -21.38
C GLU A 22 -0.14 -0.17 -21.53
N GLN A 23 -0.90 0.75 -20.93
CA GLN A 23 -2.36 0.75 -20.97
C GLN A 23 -2.89 2.16 -20.72
N GLU A 24 -4.00 2.52 -21.36
CA GLU A 24 -4.73 3.76 -21.05
C GLU A 24 -5.58 3.57 -19.78
N ILE A 25 -5.41 4.46 -18.80
CA ILE A 25 -6.21 4.50 -17.57
C ILE A 25 -6.93 5.84 -17.49
N SER A 26 -8.26 5.81 -17.56
CA SER A 26 -9.10 7.03 -17.50
C SER A 26 -8.69 8.12 -18.52
N GLY A 27 -8.30 7.72 -19.74
CA GLY A 27 -7.84 8.66 -20.78
C GLY A 27 -6.37 9.10 -20.64
N ILE A 28 -5.58 8.48 -19.75
CA ILE A 28 -4.16 8.77 -19.56
C ILE A 28 -3.34 7.57 -19.99
N ASP A 29 -2.43 7.76 -20.95
CA ASP A 29 -1.45 6.75 -21.34
C ASP A 29 -0.51 6.45 -20.16
N CYS A 30 -0.56 5.21 -19.68
CA CYS A 30 0.22 4.76 -18.54
C CYS A 30 1.15 3.60 -18.92
N PHE A 31 2.28 3.50 -18.21
CA PHE A 31 3.04 2.26 -18.10
C PHE A 31 2.71 1.56 -16.77
N MET A 32 2.72 0.23 -16.79
CA MET A 32 2.35 -0.61 -15.67
C MET A 32 3.58 -1.27 -15.04
N LEU A 33 3.73 -1.09 -13.74
CA LEU A 33 4.75 -1.75 -12.93
C LEU A 33 4.08 -2.71 -11.93
N LYS A 34 4.69 -3.86 -11.71
CA LYS A 34 4.22 -4.89 -10.78
C LYS A 34 5.24 -5.16 -9.69
N LEU A 35 4.77 -5.19 -8.45
CA LEU A 35 5.49 -5.63 -7.27
C LEU A 35 4.86 -6.91 -6.75
N CYS A 36 5.70 -7.87 -6.39
CA CYS A 36 5.30 -9.05 -5.62
C CYS A 36 6.09 -9.02 -4.32
N ALA A 37 5.41 -9.22 -3.19
CA ALA A 37 6.12 -9.49 -1.94
C ALA A 37 6.93 -10.78 -2.10
N ASP A 38 8.15 -10.78 -1.58
CA ASP A 38 8.97 -11.98 -1.60
C ASP A 38 8.49 -12.99 -0.54
N GLN A 39 8.98 -14.22 -0.63
CA GLN A 39 8.55 -15.27 0.29
C GLN A 39 8.94 -14.99 1.75
N LYS A 40 10.02 -14.24 1.98
CA LYS A 40 10.49 -13.92 3.33
C LYS A 40 9.55 -12.91 3.99
N ASP A 41 9.19 -11.85 3.27
CA ASP A 41 8.25 -10.82 3.71
C ASP A 41 6.85 -11.42 4.01
N LEU A 42 6.42 -12.38 3.19
CA LEU A 42 5.16 -13.09 3.40
C LEU A 42 5.19 -13.95 4.68
N VAL A 43 6.31 -14.62 4.95
CA VAL A 43 6.50 -15.44 6.16
C VAL A 43 6.60 -14.56 7.41
N ASP A 44 7.33 -13.46 7.36
CA ASP A 44 7.48 -12.53 8.50
C ASP A 44 6.13 -11.88 8.89
N ARG A 45 5.18 -11.83 7.96
CA ARG A 45 3.80 -11.36 8.16
C ARG A 45 2.81 -12.47 8.52
N SER A 46 3.29 -13.70 8.71
CA SER A 46 2.47 -14.87 9.05
C SER A 46 2.65 -15.28 10.52
N ASP A 47 1.64 -15.92 11.09
CA ASP A 47 1.71 -16.57 12.41
C ASP A 47 1.12 -17.99 12.35
N ASN A 48 1.01 -18.65 13.52
CA ASN A 48 0.52 -20.03 13.62
C ASN A 48 -0.92 -20.22 13.13
N THR A 49 -1.69 -19.14 12.97
CA THR A 49 -3.11 -19.16 12.61
C THR A 49 -3.41 -18.43 11.30
N ALA A 50 -2.59 -17.48 10.88
CA ALA A 50 -2.77 -16.69 9.68
C ALA A 50 -1.49 -16.71 8.81
N GLU A 51 -1.61 -17.20 7.58
CA GLU A 51 -0.53 -17.23 6.60
C GLU A 51 -0.85 -16.26 5.46
N MET A 52 0.05 -15.31 5.19
CA MET A 52 -0.03 -14.46 4.00
C MET A 52 0.52 -15.24 2.80
N ILE A 53 -0.36 -15.68 1.90
CA ILE A 53 0.02 -16.50 0.74
C ILE A 53 0.58 -15.64 -0.39
N LYS A 54 -0.02 -14.47 -0.62
CA LYS A 54 0.31 -13.63 -1.76
C LYS A 54 0.01 -12.19 -1.44
N HIS A 55 0.93 -11.32 -1.83
CA HIS A 55 0.72 -9.89 -1.90
C HIS A 55 1.29 -9.40 -3.24
N VAL A 56 0.43 -8.83 -4.09
CA VAL A 56 0.82 -8.29 -5.38
C VAL A 56 0.21 -6.92 -5.55
N THR A 57 1.03 -5.96 -5.97
CA THR A 57 0.65 -4.58 -6.20
C THR A 57 0.98 -4.19 -7.64
N PHE A 58 0.08 -3.47 -8.30
CA PHE A 58 0.28 -2.89 -9.63
C PHE A 58 0.17 -1.37 -9.54
N GLY A 59 1.18 -0.67 -10.04
CA GLY A 59 1.19 0.78 -10.18
C GLY A 59 1.08 1.18 -11.64
N TYR A 60 0.20 2.13 -11.93
CA TYR A 60 -0.03 2.67 -13.26
C TYR A 60 0.45 4.11 -13.30
N PHE A 61 1.51 4.36 -14.06
CA PHE A 61 2.21 5.63 -14.06
C PHE A 61 2.03 6.33 -15.38
N CYS A 62 1.67 7.61 -15.35
CA CYS A 62 1.50 8.41 -16.56
C CYS A 62 2.83 8.47 -17.34
N GLN A 63 2.81 8.09 -18.62
CA GLN A 63 4.02 8.07 -19.46
C GLN A 63 4.63 9.48 -19.62
N LYS A 64 3.79 10.51 -19.59
CA LYS A 64 4.21 11.90 -19.82
C LYS A 64 5.03 12.49 -18.67
N ASN A 65 4.68 12.17 -17.42
CA ASN A 65 5.27 12.83 -16.24
C ASN A 65 5.69 11.87 -15.11
N GLY A 66 5.46 10.57 -15.26
CA GLY A 66 5.84 9.54 -14.30
C GLY A 66 5.01 9.51 -13.00
N LEU A 67 3.93 10.29 -12.90
CA LEU A 67 3.09 10.31 -11.70
C LEU A 67 2.17 9.08 -11.65
N LEU A 68 1.94 8.55 -10.45
CA LEU A 68 1.04 7.43 -10.21
C LEU A 68 -0.41 7.88 -10.42
N VAL A 69 -1.12 7.25 -11.34
CA VAL A 69 -2.53 7.54 -11.69
C VAL A 69 -3.48 6.58 -11.00
N TYR A 70 -3.08 5.32 -10.91
CA TYR A 70 -3.89 4.26 -10.36
C TYR A 70 -3.01 3.21 -9.69
N LEU A 71 -3.52 2.64 -8.60
CA LEU A 71 -2.85 1.61 -7.82
C LEU A 71 -3.82 0.47 -7.58
N GLU A 72 -3.42 -0.76 -7.89
CA GLU A 72 -4.15 -1.96 -7.51
C GLU A 72 -3.32 -2.78 -6.54
N ASP A 73 -3.98 -3.38 -5.57
CA ASP A 73 -3.33 -4.17 -4.54
C ASP A 73 -4.18 -5.39 -4.20
N SER A 74 -3.54 -6.54 -4.05
CA SER A 74 -4.22 -7.82 -3.81
C SER A 74 -3.48 -8.63 -2.76
N TYR A 75 -4.21 -9.00 -1.70
CA TYR A 75 -3.76 -9.84 -0.61
C TYR A 75 -4.56 -11.13 -0.58
N LEU A 76 -3.88 -12.26 -0.44
CA LEU A 76 -4.49 -13.55 -0.15
C LEU A 76 -3.94 -14.07 1.17
N THR A 77 -4.82 -14.28 2.14
CA THR A 77 -4.48 -14.82 3.45
C THR A 77 -5.22 -16.12 3.70
N ARG A 78 -4.52 -17.14 4.18
CA ARG A 78 -5.13 -18.36 4.72
C ARG A 78 -5.19 -18.26 6.23
N ILE A 79 -6.39 -18.40 6.78
CA ILE A 79 -6.61 -18.48 8.21
C ILE A 79 -7.02 -19.91 8.55
N GLN A 80 -6.30 -20.52 9.48
CA GLN A 80 -6.58 -21.87 9.95
C GLN A 80 -6.28 -21.99 11.44
N SER A 81 -7.33 -22.26 12.23
CA SER A 81 -7.16 -22.64 13.62
C SER A 81 -6.86 -24.14 13.72
N PRO A 82 -6.13 -24.59 14.75
CA PRO A 82 -5.87 -26.02 14.97
C PRO A 82 -7.18 -26.82 15.00
N GLY A 83 -7.27 -27.87 14.20
CA GLY A 83 -8.46 -28.72 14.12
C GLY A 83 -9.62 -28.19 13.26
N THR A 84 -9.45 -27.04 12.58
CA THR A 84 -10.44 -26.53 11.60
C THR A 84 -9.92 -26.66 10.17
N HIS A 85 -10.84 -26.65 9.20
CA HIS A 85 -10.48 -26.49 7.80
C HIS A 85 -10.04 -25.04 7.52
N PRO A 86 -9.20 -24.82 6.50
CA PRO A 86 -8.70 -23.49 6.16
C PRO A 86 -9.80 -22.61 5.54
N ILE A 87 -9.76 -21.33 5.91
CA ILE A 87 -10.58 -20.26 5.33
C ILE A 87 -9.62 -19.28 4.63
N TYR A 88 -9.98 -18.88 3.42
CA TYR A 88 -9.22 -17.94 2.61
C TYR A 88 -9.92 -16.59 2.58
N TRP A 89 -9.13 -15.55 2.68
CA TRP A 89 -9.54 -14.17 2.54
C TRP A 89 -8.74 -13.53 1.42
N GLU A 90 -9.44 -13.05 0.40
CA GLU A 90 -8.87 -12.23 -0.64
C GLU A 90 -9.33 -10.79 -0.43
N THR A 91 -8.38 -9.88 -0.27
CA THR A 91 -8.66 -8.43 -0.26
C THR A 91 -8.07 -7.84 -1.51
N THR A 92 -8.92 -7.28 -2.37
CA THR A 92 -8.49 -6.45 -3.49
C THR A 92 -8.79 -5.00 -3.18
N MET A 93 -7.84 -4.12 -3.45
CA MET A 93 -7.96 -2.68 -3.31
C MET A 93 -7.57 -2.04 -4.62
N SER A 94 -8.31 -1.02 -5.02
CA SER A 94 -7.91 -0.16 -6.12
C SER A 94 -8.06 1.30 -5.73
N THR A 95 -7.08 2.12 -6.08
CA THR A 95 -7.03 3.53 -5.70
C THR A 95 -6.71 4.38 -6.92
N LYS A 96 -7.60 5.32 -7.22
CA LYS A 96 -7.35 6.40 -8.16
C LYS A 96 -6.72 7.57 -7.43
N ILE A 97 -5.66 8.14 -8.00
CA ILE A 97 -4.91 9.25 -7.42
C ILE A 97 -5.07 10.48 -8.32
N GLU A 98 -5.46 11.60 -7.71
CA GLU A 98 -5.93 12.79 -8.42
C GLU A 98 -5.44 14.08 -7.74
N ASP A 99 -5.67 15.20 -8.43
CA ASP A 99 -5.38 16.55 -7.93
C ASP A 99 -3.91 16.74 -7.48
N TYR A 100 -2.97 16.35 -8.34
CA TYR A 100 -1.55 16.61 -8.09
C TYR A 100 -1.25 18.11 -8.14
N LYS A 101 -0.71 18.65 -7.05
CA LYS A 101 -0.28 20.06 -6.92
C LYS A 101 1.18 20.13 -6.52
N VAL A 102 1.85 21.20 -6.92
CA VAL A 102 3.23 21.48 -6.49
C VAL A 102 3.19 22.00 -5.05
N VAL A 103 3.85 21.29 -4.13
CA VAL A 103 4.10 21.72 -2.75
C VAL A 103 5.60 21.64 -2.52
N ASP A 104 6.25 22.77 -2.21
CA ASP A 104 7.71 22.90 -2.05
C ASP A 104 8.54 22.27 -3.17
N GLY A 105 8.04 22.35 -4.41
CA GLY A 105 8.72 21.83 -5.60
C GLY A 105 8.46 20.35 -5.91
N VAL A 106 7.65 19.65 -5.11
CA VAL A 106 7.26 18.25 -5.30
C VAL A 106 5.79 18.15 -5.71
N MET A 107 5.46 17.27 -6.65
CA MET A 107 4.07 17.02 -7.06
C MET A 107 3.38 16.09 -6.05
N ILE A 108 2.46 16.61 -5.24
CA ILE A 108 1.74 15.82 -4.22
C ILE A 108 0.27 15.69 -4.61
N ALA A 109 -0.26 14.47 -4.54
CA ALA A 109 -1.69 14.23 -4.78
C ALA A 109 -2.53 14.76 -3.62
N HIS A 110 -3.57 15.55 -3.93
CA HIS A 110 -4.46 16.13 -2.91
C HIS A 110 -5.83 15.47 -2.87
N SER A 111 -6.12 14.52 -3.76
CA SER A 111 -7.35 13.75 -3.66
C SER A 111 -7.24 12.37 -4.29
N GLY A 112 -8.19 11.52 -3.95
CA GLY A 112 -8.32 10.23 -4.61
C GLY A 112 -9.54 9.46 -4.14
N LYS A 113 -9.75 8.32 -4.78
CA LYS A 113 -10.82 7.39 -4.46
C LYS A 113 -10.28 5.97 -4.39
N SER A 114 -10.55 5.30 -3.28
CA SER A 114 -10.19 3.90 -3.05
C SER A 114 -11.45 3.04 -2.99
N ASN A 115 -11.40 1.88 -3.62
CA ASN A 115 -12.42 0.83 -3.52
C ASN A 115 -11.74 -0.42 -2.98
N VAL A 116 -12.38 -1.09 -2.03
CA VAL A 116 -11.88 -2.32 -1.41
C VAL A 116 -12.95 -3.38 -1.50
N MET A 117 -12.57 -4.58 -1.91
CA MET A 117 -13.41 -5.76 -1.90
C MET A 117 -12.72 -6.86 -1.10
N ILE A 118 -13.43 -7.36 -0.09
CA ILE A 118 -12.97 -8.45 0.77
C ILE A 118 -13.87 -9.64 0.49
N THR A 119 -13.29 -10.72 -0.01
CA THR A 119 -13.97 -11.95 -0.36
C THR A 119 -13.48 -13.09 0.51
N ARG A 120 -14.42 -13.83 1.11
CA ARG A 120 -14.12 -15.03 1.90
C ARG A 120 -14.55 -16.29 1.17
N PHE A 121 -13.66 -17.29 1.11
CA PHE A 121 -13.92 -18.61 0.53
C PHE A 121 -13.17 -19.73 1.27
N GLY A 122 -13.49 -21.02 1.04
CA GLY A 122 -12.97 -22.16 1.82
C GLY A 122 -14.08 -22.95 2.52
N ASP A 123 -13.74 -24.01 3.24
CA ASP A 123 -14.62 -25.11 3.69
C ASP A 123 -16.06 -24.75 4.12
N ASN A 124 -17.02 -25.56 3.66
CA ASN A 124 -18.42 -25.61 4.11
C ASN A 124 -19.14 -24.25 4.28
N ILE A 125 -18.92 -23.31 3.37
CA ILE A 125 -19.76 -22.10 3.29
C ILE A 125 -21.16 -22.50 2.79
N LYS A 126 -22.00 -23.02 3.70
CA LYS A 126 -23.44 -23.19 3.53
C LYS A 126 -24.18 -21.84 3.40
N ALA A 127 -23.47 -20.71 3.48
CA ALA A 127 -24.00 -19.35 3.55
C ALA A 127 -23.64 -18.43 2.35
N GLY A 128 -23.06 -18.97 1.27
CA GLY A 128 -22.59 -18.18 0.12
C GLY A 128 -21.33 -17.34 0.37
N HIS A 129 -20.64 -16.94 -0.71
CA HIS A 129 -19.46 -16.07 -0.66
C HIS A 129 -19.79 -14.78 0.11
N GLY A 130 -19.13 -14.57 1.25
CA GLY A 130 -19.20 -13.28 1.95
C GLY A 130 -18.34 -12.28 1.20
N ILE A 131 -18.99 -11.33 0.52
CA ILE A 131 -18.32 -10.23 -0.17
C ILE A 131 -18.64 -8.95 0.60
N THR A 132 -17.61 -8.31 1.12
CA THR A 132 -17.71 -6.97 1.72
C THR A 132 -17.09 -5.97 0.77
N ARG A 133 -17.76 -4.83 0.55
CA ARG A 133 -17.25 -3.73 -0.27
C ARG A 133 -17.16 -2.46 0.57
N LEU A 134 -16.07 -1.72 0.39
CA LEU A 134 -15.84 -0.42 1.00
C LEU A 134 -15.40 0.56 -0.08
N GLU A 135 -15.94 1.76 -0.06
CA GLU A 135 -15.49 2.88 -0.89
C GLU A 135 -15.06 4.02 0.03
N GLU A 136 -13.92 4.61 -0.27
CA GLU A 136 -13.34 5.75 0.44
C GLU A 136 -12.97 6.83 -0.58
N SER A 137 -13.37 8.07 -0.32
CA SER A 137 -12.84 9.23 -1.04
C SER A 137 -12.09 10.08 -0.04
N TRP A 138 -10.90 10.54 -0.42
CA TRP A 138 -10.04 11.35 0.43
C TRP A 138 -9.69 12.66 -0.29
N VAL A 139 -9.56 13.72 0.50
CA VAL A 139 -9.13 15.05 0.08
C VAL A 139 -8.14 15.55 1.14
N ILE A 140 -7.08 16.20 0.69
CA ILE A 140 -6.05 16.79 1.53
C ILE A 140 -6.10 18.30 1.30
N ASP A 141 -6.42 19.04 2.35
CA ASP A 141 -6.53 20.49 2.29
C ASP A 141 -5.15 21.16 2.35
N ASP A 142 -4.29 20.70 3.28
CA ASP A 142 -2.97 21.27 3.53
C ASP A 142 -1.89 20.20 3.63
N VAL A 143 -0.74 20.49 3.02
CA VAL A 143 0.47 19.67 3.08
C VAL A 143 1.62 20.56 3.55
N ALA A 144 2.38 20.09 4.54
CA ALA A 144 3.56 20.78 5.04
C ALA A 144 4.71 19.79 5.20
N PHE A 145 5.91 20.21 4.75
CA PHE A 145 7.14 19.45 4.96
C PHE A 145 7.90 19.99 6.17
N ASN A 146 8.66 19.12 6.84
CA ASN A 146 9.55 19.47 7.94
C ASN A 146 8.86 20.28 9.06
N VAL A 147 7.65 19.86 9.46
CA VAL A 147 6.81 20.55 10.44
C VAL A 147 7.57 20.76 11.76
N PRO A 148 7.81 22.03 12.17
CA PRO A 148 8.52 22.31 13.42
C PRO A 148 7.80 21.74 14.64
N GLY A 149 8.55 21.08 15.53
CA GLY A 149 8.00 20.49 16.76
C GLY A 149 7.48 19.05 16.60
N LEU A 150 7.45 18.51 15.38
CA LEU A 150 7.21 17.08 15.16
C LEU A 150 8.50 16.29 15.45
N SER A 151 8.43 15.29 16.33
CA SER A 151 9.57 14.46 16.73
C SER A 151 9.19 12.97 16.71
N MET A 152 10.18 12.08 16.88
CA MET A 152 9.92 10.63 16.93
C MET A 152 8.98 10.24 18.07
N ASP A 153 8.97 11.01 19.16
CA ASP A 153 8.07 10.79 20.30
C ASP A 153 6.59 10.99 19.93
N CYS A 154 6.29 11.61 18.79
CA CYS A 154 4.93 11.77 18.27
C CYS A 154 4.40 10.50 17.57
N PHE A 155 5.27 9.55 17.23
CA PHE A 155 4.92 8.34 16.48
C PHE A 155 4.91 7.12 17.40
N ILE A 156 3.95 7.08 18.32
CA ILE A 156 3.86 6.04 19.34
C ILE A 156 3.22 4.78 18.74
N PRO A 157 3.89 3.62 18.72
CA PRO A 157 3.30 2.39 18.23
C PRO A 157 2.17 1.91 19.15
N PRO A 158 1.18 1.15 18.63
CA PRO A 158 0.21 0.44 19.45
C PRO A 158 0.91 -0.39 20.54
N ASN A 159 0.37 -0.40 21.77
CA ASN A 159 0.96 -1.09 22.93
C ASN A 159 1.24 -2.58 22.66
N GLU A 160 0.46 -3.20 21.77
CA GLU A 160 0.56 -4.60 21.36
C GLU A 160 1.79 -4.91 20.48
N LEU A 161 2.46 -3.87 19.94
CA LEU A 161 3.64 -3.98 19.06
C LEU A 161 4.97 -3.70 19.77
N GLN A 162 4.99 -3.48 21.09
CA GLN A 162 6.23 -3.44 21.87
C GLN A 162 6.86 -4.83 21.93
N LYS A 163 7.44 -5.29 20.83
CA LYS A 163 8.48 -6.29 20.84
C LYS A 163 9.81 -5.55 21.00
N ASP A 164 10.63 -5.99 21.95
CA ASP A 164 11.95 -5.44 22.25
C ASP A 164 12.86 -5.51 21.01
N TYR A 165 12.78 -4.52 20.12
CA TYR A 165 13.75 -4.31 19.06
C TYR A 165 14.85 -3.39 19.61
N PRO A 166 16.13 -3.78 19.54
CA PRO A 166 17.21 -2.86 19.87
C PRO A 166 17.14 -1.67 18.92
N GLN A 167 17.16 -0.48 19.51
CA GLN A 167 17.15 0.81 18.85
C GLN A 167 18.40 0.94 17.98
N GLU A 168 18.30 0.61 16.69
CA GLU A 168 19.32 1.00 15.71
C GLU A 168 19.06 2.46 15.32
N ASP A 169 19.98 3.34 15.71
CA ASP A 169 20.03 4.74 15.32
C ASP A 169 20.21 4.86 13.79
N LEU A 170 19.10 4.82 13.05
CA LEU A 170 19.07 5.21 11.64
C LEU A 170 19.09 6.74 11.54
N ASP A 171 20.29 7.28 11.40
CA ASP A 171 20.55 8.71 11.17
C ASP A 171 20.01 9.11 9.79
N TRP A 172 18.77 9.63 9.75
CA TRP A 172 18.07 10.02 8.51
C TRP A 172 18.50 11.40 7.97
N ARG A 173 19.63 11.94 8.41
CA ARG A 173 20.14 13.23 7.91
C ARG A 173 20.55 13.14 6.44
N SER A 174 19.70 13.65 5.56
CA SER A 174 20.03 13.89 4.15
C SER A 174 21.26 14.80 4.01
N PRO A 175 22.30 14.43 3.23
CA PRO A 175 23.45 15.28 2.96
C PRO A 175 23.13 16.21 1.79
N LEU A 176 22.33 17.25 2.03
CA LEU A 176 22.13 18.33 1.06
C LEU A 176 22.34 19.69 1.72
N HIS A 177 23.56 19.94 2.19
CA HIS A 177 24.12 21.27 2.37
C HIS A 177 25.62 21.23 2.08
N LYS A 178 26.00 21.58 0.85
CA LYS A 178 27.22 22.31 0.52
C LYS A 178 26.91 23.28 -0.61
#